data_AF-A0AAU0KUD7-F1
#
_entry.id   AF-A0AAU0KUD7-F1
#
_cell.length_a   1.000
_cell.length_b   1.000
_cell.length_c   1.000
_cell.angle_alpha   90.00
_cell.angle_beta   90.00
_cell.angle_gamma   90.00
#
_symmetry.space_group_name_H-M   'P 1'
#
loop_
_entity.id
_entity.type
_entity.pdbx_description
1 polymer ?
#
loop_
_entity_poly.entity_id
_entity_poly.type
_entity_poly.pdbx_seq_one_letter_code
_entity_poly.pdbx_strand_id
1 'polypeptide(L)'
;MGEEDKELVGKLVVSNDTKGVAIALFDGSGKEVNLNQPTAATVLVKGNNKLEFSAYLQGRSSAIKERKIVEGEFDATVSFQVNYR
;
A
#
# COMPACT_ATOMS: atom_id res chain seq x y z
N MET A 1 -3.15 7.60 -5.44
CA MET A 1 -4.46 7.15 -5.93
C MET A 1 -4.30 5.75 -6.48
N GLY A 2 -5.08 4.81 -5.96
CA GLY A 2 -5.09 3.39 -6.31
C GLY A 2 -6.37 2.77 -5.77
N GLU A 3 -6.74 1.57 -6.25
CA GLU A 3 -7.93 0.87 -5.76
C GLU A 3 -7.65 0.24 -4.39
N GLU A 4 -8.55 0.48 -3.45
CA GLU A 4 -8.45 -0.05 -2.10
C GLU A 4 -9.02 -1.46 -2.00
N ASP A 5 -8.36 -2.28 -1.19
CA ASP A 5 -8.85 -3.59 -0.82
C ASP A 5 -10.15 -3.49 -0.02
N LYS A 6 -11.13 -4.33 -0.35
CA LYS A 6 -12.47 -4.32 0.26
C LYS A 6 -12.47 -4.82 1.71
N GLU A 7 -11.54 -5.69 2.07
CA GLU A 7 -11.44 -6.25 3.42
C GLU A 7 -10.38 -5.51 4.24
N LEU A 8 -9.22 -5.26 3.63
CA LEU A 8 -8.11 -4.54 4.23
C LEU A 8 -8.15 -3.06 3.85
N VAL A 9 -9.09 -2.33 4.43
CA VAL A 9 -9.31 -0.89 4.15
C VAL A 9 -7.99 -0.10 4.24
N GLY A 10 -7.76 0.80 3.28
CA GLY A 10 -6.52 1.57 3.17
C GLY A 10 -5.33 0.82 2.55
N LYS A 11 -5.47 -0.47 2.19
CA LYS A 11 -4.45 -1.26 1.47
C LYS A 11 -4.71 -1.33 -0.01
N LEU A 12 -3.65 -1.48 -0.80
CA LEU A 12 -3.73 -1.54 -2.25
C LEU A 12 -4.17 -2.91 -2.74
N VAL A 13 -5.19 -2.94 -3.59
CA VAL A 13 -5.65 -4.17 -4.25
C VAL A 13 -4.55 -4.70 -5.19
N VAL A 14 -4.42 -6.02 -5.26
CA VAL A 14 -3.60 -6.69 -6.28
C VAL A 14 -4.46 -7.01 -7.50
N SER A 15 -3.85 -7.04 -8.68
CA SER A 15 -4.51 -7.26 -9.98
C SER A 15 -5.38 -8.51 -10.07
N ASN A 16 -5.18 -9.47 -9.16
CA ASN A 16 -5.98 -10.68 -9.07
C ASN A 16 -6.59 -10.86 -7.67
N ASP A 17 -7.82 -10.37 -7.49
CA ASP A 17 -8.59 -10.42 -6.24
C ASP A 17 -8.77 -11.86 -5.70
N THR A 18 -8.55 -12.89 -6.52
CA THR A 18 -8.60 -14.30 -6.12
C THR A 18 -7.44 -14.76 -5.25
N LYS A 19 -6.42 -13.92 -5.02
CA LYS A 19 -5.21 -14.30 -4.28
C LYS A 19 -5.29 -14.10 -2.78
N GLY A 20 -6.35 -13.46 -2.29
CA GLY A 20 -6.57 -13.31 -0.85
C GLY A 20 -5.51 -12.45 -0.15
N VAL A 21 -4.85 -11.56 -0.89
CA VAL A 21 -3.75 -10.70 -0.41
C VAL A 21 -3.95 -9.27 -0.91
N ALA A 22 -3.35 -8.31 -0.22
CA ALA A 22 -3.27 -6.90 -0.59
C ALA A 22 -1.84 -6.37 -0.29
N ILE A 23 -1.54 -5.15 -0.71
CA ILE A 23 -0.25 -4.49 -0.41
C ILE A 23 -0.44 -3.38 0.63
N ALA A 24 0.31 -3.48 1.72
CA ALA A 24 0.44 -2.44 2.74
C ALA A 24 1.60 -1.51 2.40
N LEU A 25 1.38 -0.21 2.53
CA LEU A 25 2.39 0.82 2.29
C LEU A 25 2.80 1.48 3.62
N PHE A 26 4.08 1.82 3.74
CA PHE A 26 4.64 2.51 4.90
C PHE A 26 5.57 3.62 4.44
N ASP A 27 5.61 4.73 5.18
CA ASP A 27 6.58 5.80 4.95
C ASP A 27 7.96 5.46 5.55
N GLY A 28 8.93 6.33 5.32
CA GLY A 28 10.31 6.14 5.79
C GLY A 28 10.48 6.11 7.31
N SER A 29 9.45 6.50 8.08
CA SER A 29 9.41 6.34 9.54
C SER A 29 8.83 5.00 9.99
N GLY A 30 8.37 4.18 9.05
CA GLY A 30 7.63 2.94 9.32
C GLY A 30 6.16 3.16 9.67
N LYS A 31 5.63 4.38 9.47
CA LYS A 31 4.21 4.65 9.68
C LYS A 31 3.40 4.19 8.47
N GLU A 32 2.30 3.52 8.75
CA GLU A 32 1.39 3.03 7.73
C GLU A 32 0.80 4.17 6.89
N VAL A 33 0.79 3.97 5.57
CA VAL A 33 0.22 4.87 4.57
C VAL A 33 -1.09 4.26 4.08
N ASN A 34 -2.20 4.83 4.52
CA ASN A 34 -3.50 4.49 3.99
C ASN A 34 -3.67 5.12 2.61
N LEU A 35 -4.14 4.32 1.65
CA LEU A 35 -4.48 4.83 0.33
C LEU A 35 -5.46 6.00 0.41
N ASN A 36 -5.32 6.90 -0.56
CA ASN A 36 -6.16 8.08 -0.74
C ASN A 36 -6.16 9.05 0.46
N GLN A 37 -5.30 8.83 1.46
CA GLN A 37 -5.07 9.73 2.58
C GLN A 37 -3.68 10.37 2.47
N PRO A 38 -3.54 11.66 2.82
CA PRO A 38 -2.22 12.30 2.90
C PRO A 38 -1.33 11.61 3.93
N THR A 39 -0.06 11.44 3.59
CA THR A 39 0.97 11.00 4.55
C THR A 39 1.30 12.10 5.55
N ALA A 40 2.11 11.78 6.56
CA ALA A 40 2.74 12.81 7.38
C ALA A 40 3.55 13.78 6.49
N ALA A 41 3.53 15.06 6.83
CA ALA A 41 4.31 16.06 6.13
C ALA A 41 5.81 15.78 6.34
N THR A 42 6.57 15.80 5.25
CA THR A 42 8.03 15.72 5.30
C THR A 42 8.60 17.13 5.19
N VAL A 43 9.53 17.49 6.08
CA VAL A 43 10.25 18.77 6.00
C VAL A 43 11.19 18.71 4.81
N LEU A 44 11.01 19.65 3.87
CA LEU A 44 11.86 19.72 2.69
C LEU A 44 13.20 20.36 3.03
N VAL A 45 14.27 19.73 2.56
CA VAL A 45 15.64 20.26 2.64
C VAL A 45 16.03 20.94 1.32
N LYS A 46 17.02 21.83 1.39
CA LYS A 46 17.60 22.44 0.19
C LYS A 46 18.30 21.35 -0.64
N GLY A 47 17.87 21.19 -1.89
CA GLY A 47 18.41 20.18 -2.80
C GLY A 47 17.45 18.99 -2.97
N ASN A 48 18.01 17.78 -3.08
CA ASN A 48 17.23 16.58 -3.36
C ASN A 48 16.51 16.08 -2.10
N ASN A 49 15.20 15.88 -2.20
CA ASN A 49 14.38 15.31 -1.15
C ASN A 49 14.07 13.85 -1.52
N LYS A 50 14.65 12.90 -0.78
CA LYS A 50 14.38 11.47 -0.92
C LYS A 50 13.21 11.10 -0.02
N LEU A 51 12.11 10.65 -0.60
CA LEU A 51 10.98 10.10 0.15
C LEU A 51 11.09 8.57 0.11
N GLU A 52 11.28 7.98 1.28
CA GLU A 52 11.40 6.53 1.42
C GLU A 52 10.02 5.94 1.71
N PHE A 53 9.69 4.86 1.00
CA PHE A 53 8.47 4.10 1.21
C PHE A 53 8.81 2.61 1.14
N SER A 54 8.08 1.82 1.92
CA SER A 54 8.15 0.36 1.90
C SER A 54 6.79 -0.22 1.55
N ALA A 55 6.80 -1.38 0.89
CA ALA A 55 5.61 -2.12 0.52
C ALA A 55 5.71 -3.55 1.05
N TYR A 56 4.64 -4.04 1.67
CA TYR A 56 4.56 -5.40 2.21
C TYR A 56 3.32 -6.11 1.71
N LEU A 57 3.47 -7.38 1.37
CA LEU A 57 2.33 -8.24 1.02
C LEU A 57 1.62 -8.68 2.31
N GLN A 58 0.31 -8.51 2.37
CA GLN A 58 -0.53 -8.83 3.52
C GLN A 58 -1.69 -9.74 3.11
N GLY A 59 -1.84 -10.88 3.78
CA GLY A 59 -3.00 -11.76 3.60
C GLY A 59 -4.26 -11.19 4.22
N ARG A 60 -5.39 -11.36 3.54
CA ARG A 60 -6.74 -11.09 4.06
C ARG A 60 -7.08 -12.09 5.16
N SER A 61 -7.75 -11.62 6.20
CA SER A 61 -8.12 -12.46 7.34
C SER A 61 -9.09 -13.58 6.92
N SER A 62 -10.04 -13.29 6.02
CA SER A 62 -10.94 -14.28 5.44
C SER A 62 -10.16 -15.35 4.66
N ALA A 63 -9.23 -14.94 3.80
CA ALA A 63 -8.44 -15.84 2.96
C ALA A 63 -7.50 -16.74 3.79
N ILE A 64 -6.92 -16.22 4.88
CA ILE A 64 -6.11 -17.00 5.82
C ILE A 64 -6.99 -18.05 6.52
N LYS A 65 -8.15 -17.64 7.05
CA LYS A 65 -9.08 -18.54 7.75
C LYS A 65 -9.58 -19.67 6.84
N GLU A 66 -9.91 -19.33 5.59
CA GLU A 66 -10.46 -20.26 4.62
C GLU A 66 -9.39 -20.99 3.79
N ARG A 67 -8.10 -20.71 4.02
CA ARG A 67 -6.96 -21.25 3.26
C ARG A 67 -7.10 -21.03 1.76
N LYS A 68 -7.53 -19.83 1.37
CA LYS A 68 -7.78 -19.41 -0.02
C LYS A 68 -6.67 -18.56 -0.62
N ILE A 69 -5.54 -18.40 0.06
CA ILE A 69 -4.36 -17.75 -0.53
C ILE A 69 -3.75 -18.72 -1.55
N VAL A 70 -3.59 -18.26 -2.79
CA VAL A 70 -3.09 -19.06 -3.92
C VAL A 70 -1.76 -18.50 -4.41
N GLU A 71 -0.83 -19.40 -4.75
CA GLU A 71 0.45 -19.04 -5.35
C GLU A 71 0.32 -18.47 -6.76
N GLY A 72 1.29 -17.64 -7.16
CA GLY A 72 1.45 -17.14 -8.53
C GLY A 72 1.72 -15.64 -8.59
N GLU A 73 1.96 -15.13 -9.79
CA GLU A 73 2.39 -13.74 -10.05
C GLU A 73 1.30 -12.69 -9.77
N PHE A 74 1.64 -11.67 -8.99
CA PHE A 74 0.74 -10.57 -8.68
C PHE A 74 1.42 -9.25 -8.99
N ASP A 75 0.60 -8.28 -9.37
CA ASP A 75 1.04 -6.91 -9.60
C ASP A 75 0.04 -5.96 -8.95
N ALA A 76 0.51 -4.76 -8.61
CA ALA A 76 -0.35 -3.68 -8.16
C ALA A 76 0.22 -2.35 -8.61
N THR A 77 -0.66 -1.42 -8.96
CA THR A 77 -0.27 -0.10 -9.47
C THR A 77 -0.87 0.98 -8.58
N VAL A 78 -0.04 1.92 -8.15
CA VAL A 78 -0.47 3.08 -7.36
C VAL A 78 0.22 4.36 -7.85
N SER A 79 -0.53 5.46 -7.86
CA SER A 79 0.01 6.79 -8.17
C SER A 79 0.33 7.57 -6.90
N PHE A 80 1.48 8.23 -6.86
CA PHE A 80 1.86 9.16 -5.80
C PHE A 80 1.57 10.60 -6.22
N GLN A 81 0.99 11.39 -5.32
CA GLN A 81 0.79 12.83 -5.53
C GLN A 81 1.59 13.60 -4.48
N VAL A 82 2.43 14.53 -4.93
CA VAL A 82 3.24 15.38 -4.06
C VAL A 82 2.64 16.78 -4.06
N ASN A 83 2.18 17.23 -2.90
CA ASN A 83 1.63 18.57 -2.71
C ASN A 83 2.62 19.41 -1.89
N TYR A 84 3.02 20.56 -2.43
CA TYR A 84 3.88 21.53 -1.76
C TYR A 84 3.04 22.63 -1.12
N ARG A 85 3.50 23.15 0.02
CA ARG A 85 2.95 24.36 0.64
C ARG A 85 4.06 25.35 0.90
#